data_AF-A0A6B3GD40-F1
#
_entry.id   AF-A0A6B3GD40-F1
#
_cell.length_a   1.000
_cell.length_b   1.000
_cell.length_c   1.000
_cell.angle_alpha   90.00
_cell.angle_beta   90.00
_cell.angle_gamma   90.00
#
_symmetry.space_group_name_H-M   'P 1'
#
loop_
_entity.id
_entity.type
_entity.pdbx_description
1 polymer ?
#
loop_
_entity_poly.entity_id
_entity_poly.type
_entity_poly.pdbx_seq_one_letter_code
_entity_poly.pdbx_strand_id
1 'polypeptide(L)'
;HKHSVPTIREVVNFLLLRGNIGRPGAGVCPVRGHSNVQGDRTMGIFERPAPAFLDALDKEFGITSPRHHGMDVVRSIQALRDGEAKVFFAM
;
A
#
# COMPACT_ATOMS: atom_id res chain seq x y z
N HIS A 1 -3.69 16.16 -2.62
CA HIS A 1 -3.23 17.45 -2.05
C HIS A 1 -1.75 17.31 -1.70
N LYS A 2 -0.92 18.35 -1.93
CA LYS A 2 0.55 18.24 -1.78
C LYS A 2 1.00 17.90 -0.36
N HIS A 3 0.23 18.31 0.65
CA HIS A 3 0.56 18.12 2.06
C HIS A 3 -0.28 17.05 2.76
N SER A 4 -0.93 16.14 2.01
CA SER A 4 -1.81 15.13 2.61
C SER A 4 -1.14 14.25 3.67
N VAL A 5 0.10 13.80 3.43
CA VAL A 5 0.83 12.96 4.39
C VAL A 5 1.15 13.73 5.67
N PRO A 6 1.73 14.95 5.63
CA PRO A 6 1.86 15.81 6.80
C PRO A 6 0.53 16.04 7.54
N THR A 7 -0.55 16.36 6.83
CA THR A 7 -1.86 16.61 7.46
C THR A 7 -2.37 15.39 8.22
N ILE A 8 -2.30 14.19 7.62
CA ILE A 8 -2.71 12.95 8.29
C ILE A 8 -1.85 12.74 9.55
N ARG A 9 -0.54 12.98 9.46
CA ARG A 9 0.37 12.87 10.60
C ARG A 9 -0.02 13.84 11.72
N GLU A 10 -0.37 15.08 11.42
CA GLU A 10 -0.76 16.05 12.46
C GLU A 10 -2.08 15.67 13.14
N VAL A 11 -3.04 15.08 12.41
CA VAL A 11 -4.26 14.52 13.00
C VAL A 11 -3.92 13.38 13.97
N VAL A 12 -3.01 12.49 13.58
CA VAL A 12 -2.54 11.39 14.46
C VAL A 12 -1.82 11.95 15.70
N ASN A 13 -0.93 12.93 15.52
CA ASN A 13 -0.21 13.59 16.62
C ASN A 13 -1.18 14.17 17.64
N PHE A 14 -2.20 14.89 17.18
CA PHE A 14 -3.21 15.48 18.06
C PHE A 14 -3.97 14.42 18.87
N LEU A 15 -4.36 13.31 18.24
CA LEU A 15 -5.06 12.23 18.94
C LEU A 15 -4.18 11.52 19.96
N LEU A 16 -2.89 11.36 19.67
CA LEU A 16 -1.91 10.86 20.65
C LEU A 16 -1.77 11.81 21.85
N LEU A 17 -1.63 13.12 21.62
CA LEU A 17 -1.54 14.13 22.69
C LEU A 17 -2.76 14.13 23.63
N ARG A 18 -3.94 13.79 23.10
CA ARG A 18 -5.19 13.74 23.87
C ARG A 18 -5.46 12.38 24.52
N GLY A 19 -4.59 11.39 24.33
CA GLY A 19 -4.84 10.02 24.80
C GLY A 19 -6.04 9.36 24.12
N ASN A 20 -6.33 9.74 22.86
CA ASN A 20 -7.46 9.25 22.07
C ASN A 20 -7.08 8.04 21.19
N ILE A 21 -6.07 7.25 21.59
CA ILE A 21 -5.63 6.04 20.89
C ILE A 21 -5.62 4.88 21.89
N GLY A 22 -6.04 3.68 21.44
CA GLY A 22 -6.04 2.48 22.29
C GLY A 22 -7.24 2.34 23.24
N ARG A 23 -8.32 3.11 23.03
CA ARG A 23 -9.56 3.02 23.82
C ARG A 23 -10.80 2.89 22.92
N PRO A 24 -11.85 2.16 23.34
CA PRO A 24 -13.10 2.06 22.58
C PRO A 24 -13.71 3.43 22.31
N GLY A 25 -14.29 3.60 21.11
CA GLY A 25 -14.93 4.86 20.69
C GLY A 25 -13.98 6.02 20.38
N ALA A 26 -12.67 5.80 20.36
CA ALA A 26 -11.68 6.79 19.94
C ALA A 26 -10.80 6.25 18.78
N GLY A 27 -9.86 7.08 18.33
CA GLY A 27 -8.86 6.73 17.33
C GLY A 27 -9.04 7.43 16.00
N VAL A 28 -8.11 7.16 15.09
CA VAL A 28 -8.21 7.59 13.70
C VAL A 28 -9.08 6.61 12.91
N CYS A 29 -10.04 7.13 12.15
CA CYS A 29 -10.85 6.34 11.22
C CYS A 29 -10.68 6.89 9.80
N PRO A 30 -9.70 6.40 9.03
CA PRO A 30 -9.61 6.71 7.62
C PRO A 30 -10.69 5.93 6.85
N VAL A 31 -11.90 6.50 6.76
CA VAL A 31 -12.98 5.95 5.92
C VAL A 31 -12.49 5.91 4.48
N ARG A 32 -12.32 4.70 3.94
CA ARG A 32 -11.86 4.52 2.56
C ARG A 32 -13.07 4.33 1.63
N GLY A 33 -12.90 4.72 0.37
CA GLY A 33 -14.01 4.80 -0.60
C GLY A 33 -14.40 3.45 -1.20
N HIS A 34 -13.55 2.87 -2.04
CA HIS A 34 -13.88 1.63 -2.75
C HIS A 34 -14.12 0.47 -1.80
N SER A 35 -15.07 -0.40 -2.16
CA SER A 35 -15.58 -1.49 -1.33
C SER A 35 -14.50 -2.47 -0.84
N ASN A 36 -13.42 -2.66 -1.61
CA ASN A 36 -12.38 -3.64 -1.28
C ASN A 36 -10.95 -3.09 -1.25
N VAL A 37 -10.75 -1.77 -1.18
CA VAL A 37 -9.37 -1.21 -1.13
C VAL A 37 -8.61 -1.67 0.13
N GLN A 38 -9.33 -2.08 1.18
CA GLN A 38 -8.84 -2.79 2.36
C GLN A 38 -8.37 -4.19 1.98
N GLY A 39 -9.27 -4.99 1.40
CA GLY A 39 -9.04 -6.38 1.06
C GLY A 39 -7.90 -6.54 0.05
N ASP A 40 -7.85 -5.71 -1.00
CA ASP A 40 -6.80 -5.76 -2.02
C ASP A 40 -5.40 -5.67 -1.41
N ARG A 41 -5.21 -4.75 -0.44
CA ARG A 41 -3.92 -4.62 0.27
C ARG A 41 -3.63 -5.80 1.17
N THR A 42 -4.64 -6.35 1.84
CA THR A 42 -4.50 -7.57 2.66
C THR A 42 -4.11 -8.78 1.81
N MET A 43 -4.63 -8.87 0.59
CA MET A 43 -4.31 -9.94 -0.36
C MET A 43 -2.98 -9.74 -1.11
N GLY A 44 -2.18 -8.73 -0.72
CA GLY A 44 -0.86 -8.53 -1.28
C GLY A 44 -0.82 -7.76 -2.61
N ILE A 45 -1.91 -7.09 -3.01
CA ILE A 45 -1.90 -6.17 -4.16
C ILE A 45 -1.10 -4.93 -3.78
N PHE A 46 0.23 -5.00 -3.94
CA PHE A 46 1.17 -3.95 -3.60
C PHE A 46 2.48 -4.15 -4.35
N GLU A 47 3.07 -3.07 -4.87
CA GLU A 47 4.34 -3.12 -5.60
C GLU A 47 5.56 -3.36 -4.69
N ARG A 48 5.35 -3.30 -3.36
CA ARG A 48 6.39 -3.51 -2.33
C ARG A 48 5.92 -4.49 -1.25
N PRO A 49 5.60 -5.73 -1.61
CA PRO A 49 5.10 -6.71 -0.64
C PRO A 49 6.17 -6.97 0.44
N ALA A 50 5.71 -7.30 1.65
CA ALA A 50 6.61 -7.63 2.74
C ALA A 50 7.40 -8.92 2.42
N PRO A 51 8.69 -9.03 2.81
CA PRO A 51 9.49 -10.24 2.56
C PRO A 51 8.82 -11.53 3.04
N ALA A 52 8.21 -11.50 4.23
CA ALA A 52 7.51 -12.66 4.79
C ALA A 52 6.34 -13.17 3.92
N PHE A 53 5.65 -12.27 3.20
CA PHE A 53 4.59 -12.66 2.27
C PHE A 53 5.17 -13.36 1.03
N LEU A 54 6.26 -12.83 0.48
CA LEU A 54 6.97 -13.45 -0.64
C LEU A 54 7.53 -14.83 -0.27
N ASP A 55 8.06 -14.99 0.95
CA ASP A 55 8.57 -16.29 1.42
C ASP A 55 7.44 -17.33 1.58
N ALA A 56 6.26 -16.89 2.03
CA ALA A 56 5.08 -17.75 2.10
C ALA A 56 4.59 -18.17 0.71
N LEU A 57 4.58 -17.24 -0.26
CA LEU A 57 4.24 -17.54 -1.65
C LEU A 57 5.20 -18.56 -2.28
N ASP A 58 6.51 -18.35 -2.11
CA ASP A 58 7.53 -19.26 -2.64
C ASP A 58 7.38 -20.66 -2.05
N LYS A 59 7.10 -20.76 -0.74
CA LYS A 59 6.88 -22.04 -0.05
C LYS A 59 5.63 -22.75 -0.54
N GLU A 60 4.51 -22.04 -0.66
CA GLU A 60 3.21 -22.64 -1.00
C GLU A 60 3.18 -23.11 -2.47
N PHE A 61 3.72 -22.29 -3.38
CA PHE A 61 3.61 -22.55 -4.81
C PHE A 61 4.89 -23.12 -5.44
N GLY A 62 5.98 -23.26 -4.68
CA GLY A 62 7.26 -23.77 -5.18
C GLY A 62 7.92 -22.85 -6.21
N ILE A 63 7.64 -21.55 -6.17
CA ILE A 63 8.18 -20.53 -7.08
C ILE A 63 9.32 -19.74 -6.42
N THR A 64 9.99 -18.89 -7.20
CA THR A 64 10.91 -17.87 -6.67
C THR A 64 10.42 -16.49 -7.08
N SER A 65 9.81 -15.78 -6.13
CA SER A 65 9.25 -14.45 -6.37
C SER A 65 10.36 -13.39 -6.49
N PRO A 66 10.20 -12.36 -7.36
CA PRO A 66 11.11 -11.23 -7.43
C PRO A 66 11.21 -10.50 -6.09
N ARG A 67 12.43 -10.17 -5.68
CA ARG A 67 12.70 -9.49 -4.39
C ARG A 67 12.90 -7.99 -4.51
N HIS A 68 13.14 -7.49 -5.73
CA HIS A 68 13.13 -6.07 -6.00
C HIS A 68 11.68 -5.56 -6.03
N HIS A 69 11.51 -4.30 -5.64
CA HIS A 69 10.21 -3.65 -5.67
C HIS A 69 9.74 -3.40 -7.11
N GLY A 70 8.44 -3.60 -7.33
CA GLY A 70 7.78 -3.26 -8.59
C GLY A 70 7.54 -1.76 -8.73
N MET A 71 6.84 -1.40 -9.81
CA MET A 71 6.48 -0.02 -10.11
C MET A 71 5.10 0.32 -9.56
N ASP A 72 4.98 1.49 -8.94
CA ASP A 72 3.66 2.08 -8.67
C ASP A 72 3.04 2.60 -9.99
N VAL A 73 1.79 3.07 -9.92
CA VAL A 73 1.06 3.56 -11.10
C VAL A 73 1.81 4.69 -11.81
N VAL A 74 2.37 5.64 -11.05
CA VAL A 74 3.06 6.80 -11.65
C VAL A 74 4.33 6.35 -12.36
N ARG A 75 5.13 5.50 -11.72
CA ARG A 75 6.35 4.92 -12.30
C ARG A 75 6.05 4.03 -13.50
N SER A 76 4.96 3.27 -13.47
CA SER A 76 4.54 2.42 -14.59
C SER A 76 4.23 3.26 -15.83
N ILE A 77 3.52 4.39 -15.66
CA ILE A 77 3.24 5.33 -16.76
C ILE A 77 4.53 5.95 -17.30
N GLN A 78 5.46 6.34 -16.42
CA GLN A 78 6.77 6.87 -16.82
C GLN A 78 7.58 5.83 -17.60
N ALA A 79 7.64 4.58 -17.12
CA ALA A 79 8.35 3.50 -17.79
C ALA A 79 7.78 3.18 -19.17
N LEU A 80 6.44 3.23 -19.35
CA LEU A 80 5.82 3.06 -20.66
C LEU A 80 6.18 4.21 -21.61
N ARG A 81 6.15 5.46 -21.12
CA ARG A 81 6.55 6.65 -21.88
C ARG A 81 8.02 6.57 -22.32
N ASP A 82 8.91 6.17 -21.42
CA ASP A 82 10.36 6.12 -21.63
C ASP A 82 10.80 4.83 -22.35
N GLY A 83 9.85 3.92 -22.60
CA GLY A 83 10.09 2.66 -23.30
C GLY A 83 10.78 1.58 -22.45
N GLU A 84 10.93 1.78 -21.15
CA GLU A 84 11.42 0.77 -20.20
C GLU A 84 10.39 -0.35 -19.98
N ALA A 85 9.10 -0.01 -20.02
CA ALA A 85 8.00 -0.97 -20.04
C ALA A 85 7.37 -1.03 -21.45
N LYS A 86 6.92 -2.22 -21.85
CA LYS A 86 6.34 -2.46 -23.19
C LYS A 86 4.87 -2.89 -23.18
N VAL A 87 4.40 -3.44 -22.06
CA VAL A 87 3.05 -4.02 -21.93
C VAL A 87 2.39 -3.46 -20.68
N PHE A 88 1.12 -3.09 -20.83
CA PHE A 88 0.23 -2.74 -19.72
C PHE A 88 -0.94 -3.73 -19.69
N PHE A 89 -1.22 -4.27 -18.51
CA PHE A 89 -2.35 -5.17 -18.29
C PHE A 89 -3.21 -4.60 -17.15
N ALA A 90 -4.52 -4.50 -17.35
CA ALA A 90 -5.49 -3.97 -16.41
C ALA A 90 -6.61 -4.97 -16.17
N MET A 91 -7.11 -5.02 -14.93
CA MET A 91 -8.21 -5.88 -14.47
C MET A 91 -9.31 -5.02 -13.85
#